data_AF-A0A2E5C266-F1
#
_entry.id   AF-A0A2E5C266-F1
#
_cell.length_a   1.000
_cell.length_b   1.000
_cell.length_c   1.000
_cell.angle_alpha   90.00
_cell.angle_beta   90.00
_cell.angle_gamma   90.00
#
_symmetry.space_group_name_H-M   'P 1'
#
loop_
_entity.id
_entity.type
_entity.pdbx_description
1 polymer ?
#
loop_
_entity_poly.entity_id
_entity_poly.type
_entity_poly.pdbx_seq_one_letter_code
_entity_poly.pdbx_strand_id
1 'polypeptide(L)'
;MKKLIAVTLLTFFVIYITSCSLESDEIVNMPEIIGFQVKKIYKINNNLIANYVDISGNSIFFKLNEGSETWKRILFKTNVSFRQ
;
A
#
# COMPACT_ATOMS: atom_id res chain seq x y z
N MET A 1 16.39 3.10 -45.22
CA MET A 1 16.86 2.39 -44.00
C MET A 1 16.62 3.17 -42.70
N LYS A 2 16.87 4.50 -42.62
CA LYS A 2 16.66 5.29 -41.38
C LYS A 2 15.21 5.31 -40.84
N LYS A 3 14.20 5.30 -41.72
CA LYS A 3 12.78 5.30 -41.33
C LYS A 3 12.33 3.98 -40.67
N LEU A 4 12.89 2.84 -41.10
CA LEU A 4 12.54 1.52 -40.54
C LEU A 4 13.07 1.37 -39.10
N ILE A 5 14.26 1.90 -38.84
CA ILE A 5 14.90 1.92 -37.51
C ILE A 5 14.12 2.81 -36.54
N ALA A 6 13.62 3.95 -37.01
CA ALA A 6 12.81 4.85 -36.18
C ALA A 6 11.47 4.19 -35.77
N VAL A 7 10.83 3.44 -36.69
CA VAL A 7 9.57 2.74 -36.41
C VAL A 7 9.79 1.60 -35.42
N THR A 8 10.86 0.81 -35.55
CA THR A 8 11.15 -0.28 -34.62
C THR A 8 11.49 0.23 -33.21
N LEU A 9 12.23 1.33 -33.10
CA LEU A 9 12.51 2.00 -31.82
C LEU A 9 11.23 2.50 -31.14
N LEU A 10 10.30 3.10 -31.89
CA LEU A 10 9.04 3.59 -31.35
C LEU A 10 8.17 2.44 -30.82
N THR A 11 8.09 1.33 -31.56
CA THR A 11 7.33 0.15 -31.12
C THR A 11 7.92 -0.50 -29.86
N PHE A 12 9.25 -0.55 -29.73
CA PHE A 12 9.88 -1.07 -28.53
C PHE A 12 9.62 -0.18 -27.31
N PHE A 13 9.63 1.14 -27.51
CA PHE A 13 9.32 2.10 -26.47
C PHE A 13 7.87 1.94 -25.98
N VAL A 14 6.90 1.83 -26.89
CA VAL A 14 5.48 1.64 -26.55
C VAL A 14 5.24 0.36 -25.74
N ILE A 15 5.86 -0.76 -26.13
CA ILE A 15 5.73 -2.05 -25.41
C ILE A 15 6.34 -1.95 -23.99
N TYR A 16 7.43 -1.19 -23.83
CA TYR A 16 8.08 -1.00 -22.53
C TYR A 16 7.22 -0.19 -21.55
N ILE A 17 6.54 0.87 -22.01
CA ILE A 17 5.66 1.68 -21.14
C ILE A 17 4.37 0.96 -20.76
N THR A 18 3.82 0.09 -21.62
CA THR A 18 2.59 -0.68 -21.30
C THR A 18 2.85 -1.88 -20.40
N SER A 19 4.10 -2.35 -20.32
CA SER A 19 4.49 -3.44 -19.40
C SER A 19 4.65 -2.98 -17.95
N CYS A 20 4.54 -1.66 -17.70
CA CYS A 20 4.56 -1.06 -16.37
C CYS A 20 3.12 -0.75 -15.93
N SER A 21 2.27 -1.78 -15.85
CA SER A 21 0.87 -1.65 -15.46
C SER A 21 0.59 -2.51 -14.23
N LEU A 22 0.68 -1.85 -13.07
CA LEU A 22 0.07 -2.19 -11.78
C LEU A 22 0.06 -3.67 -11.36
N GLU A 23 1.17 -4.12 -10.78
CA GLU A 23 1.05 -4.91 -9.55
C GLU A 23 0.64 -3.95 -8.41
N SER A 24 -0.60 -3.46 -8.42
CA SER A 24 -1.20 -3.16 -7.12
C SER A 24 -1.58 -4.51 -6.56
N ASP A 25 -0.74 -5.06 -5.68
CA ASP A 25 -1.18 -6.06 -4.71
C ASP A 25 -2.53 -5.55 -4.19
N GLU A 26 -3.65 -6.09 -4.68
CA GLU A 26 -4.98 -5.70 -4.21
C GLU A 26 -4.97 -6.07 -2.73
N ILE A 27 -4.95 -5.05 -1.88
CA ILE A 27 -4.92 -5.26 -0.45
C ILE A 27 -6.35 -5.62 -0.04
N VAL A 28 -6.70 -6.89 -0.25
CA VAL A 28 -8.06 -7.39 -0.09
C VAL A 28 -8.48 -7.31 1.39
N ASN A 29 -9.75 -6.99 1.61
CA ASN A 29 -10.44 -7.10 2.91
C ASN A 29 -9.85 -6.26 4.06
N MET A 30 -9.33 -5.06 3.79
CA MET A 30 -8.89 -4.17 4.87
C MET A 30 -10.06 -3.83 5.82
N PRO A 31 -9.86 -3.94 7.16
CA PRO A 31 -10.91 -3.65 8.11
C PRO A 31 -11.23 -2.15 8.16
N GLU A 32 -12.50 -1.81 7.97
CA GLU A 32 -12.99 -0.47 8.25
C GLU A 32 -13.14 -0.25 9.75
N ILE A 33 -12.64 0.89 10.25
CA ILE A 33 -12.68 1.23 11.67
C ILE A 33 -13.26 2.63 11.81
N ILE A 34 -14.41 2.72 12.46
CA ILE A 34 -15.10 4.00 12.68
C ILE A 34 -14.15 4.97 13.39
N GLY A 35 -13.99 6.16 12.81
CA GLY A 35 -13.15 7.23 13.36
C GLY A 35 -11.66 7.13 13.02
N PHE A 36 -11.21 6.08 12.31
CA PHE A 36 -9.82 5.92 11.89
C PHE A 36 -9.71 5.79 10.37
N GLN A 37 -8.64 6.33 9.79
CA GLN A 37 -8.34 6.25 8.36
C GLN A 37 -6.98 5.60 8.12
N VAL A 38 -6.85 4.84 7.03
CA VAL A 38 -5.56 4.24 6.63
C VAL A 38 -4.59 5.37 6.27
N LYS A 39 -3.53 5.50 7.06
CA LYS A 39 -2.47 6.49 6.81
C LYS A 39 -1.36 5.92 5.94
N LYS A 40 -0.96 4.67 6.21
CA LYS A 40 0.16 4.02 5.50
C LYS A 40 0.09 2.51 5.63
N ILE A 41 0.60 1.83 4.62
CA ILE A 41 0.80 0.39 4.61
C ILE A 41 2.29 0.11 4.47
N TYR A 42 2.80 -0.83 5.24
CA TYR A 42 4.20 -1.21 5.31
C TYR A 42 4.35 -2.68 4.92
N LYS A 43 5.36 -3.01 4.11
CA LYS A 43 5.79 -4.38 3.84
C LYS A 43 7.11 -4.61 4.58
N ILE A 44 7.09 -5.39 5.66
CA ILE A 44 8.25 -5.62 6.55
C ILE A 44 8.43 -7.12 6.74
N ASN A 45 9.57 -7.67 6.30
CA ASN A 45 9.89 -9.11 6.40
C ASN A 45 8.74 -10.01 5.90
N ASN A 46 8.22 -9.72 4.71
CA ASN A 46 7.03 -10.37 4.12
C ASN A 46 5.75 -10.24 4.94
N ASN A 47 5.66 -9.29 5.86
CA ASN A 47 4.41 -8.99 6.56
C ASN A 47 3.84 -7.69 6.02
N LEU A 48 2.57 -7.70 5.66
CA LEU A 48 1.83 -6.49 5.35
C LEU A 48 1.22 -5.90 6.62
N ILE A 49 1.54 -4.65 6.94
CA ILE A 49 1.09 -3.95 8.14
C ILE A 49 0.39 -2.66 7.74
N ALA A 50 -0.88 -2.50 8.12
CA ALA A 50 -1.65 -1.29 7.89
C ALA A 50 -1.68 -0.42 9.17
N ASN A 51 -1.40 0.87 9.02
CA ASN A 51 -1.48 1.87 10.08
C ASN A 51 -2.69 2.76 9.84
N TYR A 52 -3.60 2.77 10.81
CA TYR A 52 -4.82 3.56 10.85
C TYR A 52 -4.66 4.68 11.86
N VAL A 53 -5.05 5.91 11.52
CA VAL A 53 -4.91 7.08 12.39
C VAL A 53 -6.25 7.82 12.51
N ASP A 54 -6.59 8.26 13.72
CA ASP A 54 -7.77 9.10 13.98
C ASP A 54 -7.44 10.61 13.95
N ILE A 55 -8.46 11.45 14.10
CA ILE A 55 -8.33 12.91 14.11
C ILE A 55 -7.44 13.44 15.25
N SER A 56 -7.27 12.68 16.33
CA SER A 56 -6.45 13.03 17.49
C SER A 56 -5.01 12.52 17.36
N GLY A 57 -4.69 11.79 16.29
CA GLY A 57 -3.39 11.20 16.05
C GLY A 57 -3.16 9.86 16.75
N ASN A 58 -4.19 9.26 17.37
CA ASN A 58 -4.10 7.89 17.87
C ASN A 58 -3.93 6.95 16.69
N SER A 59 -3.17 5.88 16.86
CA SER A 59 -2.83 4.95 15.79
C SER A 59 -3.21 3.51 16.15
N ILE A 60 -3.79 2.77 15.21
CA ILE A 60 -4.01 1.32 15.30
C ILE A 60 -3.24 0.64 14.18
N PHE A 61 -2.54 -0.45 14.50
CA PHE A 61 -1.80 -1.25 13.53
C PHE A 61 -2.44 -2.63 13.37
N PHE A 62 -2.64 -3.04 12.11
CA PHE A 62 -3.10 -4.37 11.74
C PHE A 62 -2.04 -5.07 10.91
N LYS A 63 -1.90 -6.38 11.09
CA LYS A 63 -1.06 -7.25 10.27
C LYS A 63 -1.95 -8.19 9.46
N LEU A 64 -1.69 -8.32 8.17
CA LEU A 64 -2.34 -9.32 7.33
C LEU A 64 -1.81 -10.72 7.70
N ASN A 65 -2.72 -11.66 7.89
CA ASN A 65 -2.41 -13.09 7.96
C ASN A 65 -2.64 -13.70 6.58
N GLU A 66 -1.56 -13.82 5.81
CA GLU A 66 -1.58 -14.28 4.40
C GLU A 66 -2.25 -15.64 4.23
N GLY A 67 -2.11 -16.57 5.19
CA GLY A 67 -2.73 -17.89 5.09
C GLY A 67 -4.25 -17.90 5.24
N SER A 68 -4.86 -16.80 5.68
CA SER A 68 -6.30 -16.68 5.90
C SER A 68 -6.92 -15.44 5.25
N GLU A 69 -6.09 -14.59 4.62
CA GLU A 69 -6.49 -13.29 4.08
C GLU A 69 -7.23 -12.38 5.09
N THR A 70 -6.94 -12.55 6.39
CA THR A 70 -7.57 -11.78 7.47
C THR A 70 -6.60 -10.80 8.13
N TRP A 71 -7.12 -9.67 8.60
CA TRP A 71 -6.33 -8.67 9.32
C TRP A 71 -6.47 -8.85 10.83
N LYS A 72 -5.33 -8.91 11.53
CA LYS A 72 -5.28 -8.99 12.99
C LYS A 72 -4.67 -7.72 13.58
N ARG A 73 -5.34 -7.11 14.56
CA ARG A 73 -4.80 -5.97 15.31
C ARG A 73 -3.57 -6.41 16.11
N ILE A 74 -2.47 -5.66 16.00
CA ILE A 74 -1.20 -5.95 16.68
C ILE A 74 -0.77 -4.86 17.66
N LEU A 75 -1.17 -3.61 17.46
CA LEU A 75 -0.79 -2.49 18.32
C LEU A 75 -1.85 -1.41 18.31
N PHE A 76 -2.04 -0.77 19.47
CA PHE A 76 -2.75 0.49 19.61
C PHE A 76 -1.82 1.49 20.31
N LYS A 77 -1.68 2.69 19.75
CA LYS A 77 -0.84 3.77 20.28
C LYS A 77 -1.70 5.02 20.45
N THR A 78 -1.76 5.53 21.67
CA THR A 78 -2.39 6.81 21.96
C THR A 78 -1.44 7.97 21.66
N ASN A 79 -1.97 9.05 21.12
CA ASN A 79 -1.25 10.30 21.04
C ASN A 79 -1.38 11.03 22.38
N VAL A 80 -0.42 10.77 23.28
CA VAL A 80 -0.27 11.55 24.51
C VAL A 80 0.43 12.86 24.16
N SER A 81 -0.33 13.82 23.64
CA SER A 81 0.08 15.21 23.71
C SER A 81 -0.08 15.68 25.16
N PHE A 82 0.97 15.56 25.96
CA PHE A 82 1.06 16.38 27.16
C PHE A 82 1.05 17.83 26.66
N ARG A 83 -0.03 18.57 26.93
CA ARG A 83 -0.01 20.03 26.85
C ARG A 83 1.04 20.47 27.88
N GLN A 84 2.27 20.72 27.43
CA GLN A 84 3.23 21.57 28.14
C GLN A 84 2.89 23.02 27.84
#